data_AF-A0A1Q3BKR5-F1
#
_entry.id   AF-A0A1Q3BKR5-F1
#
_cell.length_a   1.000
_cell.length_b   1.000
_cell.length_c   1.000
_cell.angle_alpha   90.00
_cell.angle_beta   90.00
_cell.angle_gamma   90.00
#
_symmetry.space_group_name_H-M   'P 1'
#
loop_
_entity.id
_entity.type
_entity.pdbx_description
1 polymer ?
#
loop_
_entity_poly.entity_id
_entity_poly.type
_entity_poly.pdbx_seq_one_letter_code
_entity_poly.pdbx_strand_id
1 'polypeptide(L)'
;YKDVNALQYARNLAQQYGSGINTLCLIYNAEKSSDGSCGAVVYRGKRVDDQQSDWMMSWYNPSSGANGVYTEIREVDHYANNKYWDYLSKLMKKPSARDTWNGSLSNVAIGRAGSSIFEGILTQEAALISNV
;
A
#
# COMPACT_ATOMS: atom_id res chain seq x y z
N TYR A 1 -6.98 18.90 -12.17
CA TYR A 1 -7.38 18.68 -10.77
C TYR A 1 -6.56 17.52 -10.19
N LYS A 2 -6.32 17.47 -8.86
CA LYS A 2 -5.39 16.50 -8.24
C LYS A 2 -5.82 15.04 -8.44
N ASP A 3 -7.13 14.81 -8.44
CA ASP A 3 -7.82 13.56 -8.79
C ASP A 3 -7.53 13.09 -10.22
N VAL A 4 -7.58 13.99 -11.22
CA VAL A 4 -7.26 13.67 -12.62
C VAL A 4 -5.81 13.22 -12.77
N ASN A 5 -4.89 13.85 -12.03
CA ASN A 5 -3.48 13.48 -12.08
C ASN A 5 -3.21 12.13 -11.40
N ALA A 6 -3.84 11.86 -10.26
CA ALA A 6 -3.70 10.58 -9.56
C ALA A 6 -4.28 9.41 -10.38
N LEU A 7 -5.46 9.63 -10.99
CA LEU A 7 -6.09 8.63 -11.85
C LEU A 7 -5.27 8.38 -13.13
N GLN A 8 -4.73 9.43 -13.75
CA GLN A 8 -3.87 9.27 -14.92
C GLN A 8 -2.56 8.55 -14.58
N TYR A 9 -1.97 8.86 -13.42
CA TYR A 9 -0.79 8.15 -12.92
C TYR A 9 -1.07 6.67 -12.70
N ALA A 10 -2.17 6.33 -12.03
CA ALA A 10 -2.61 4.95 -11.82
C ALA A 10 -2.86 4.20 -13.15
N ARG A 11 -3.44 4.88 -14.15
CA ARG A 11 -3.64 4.34 -15.50
C ARG A 11 -2.33 4.11 -16.25
N ASN A 12 -1.38 5.05 -16.15
CA ASN A 12 -0.05 4.89 -16.75
C ASN A 12 0.70 3.71 -16.12
N LEU A 13 0.57 3.55 -14.80
CA LEU A 13 1.12 2.41 -14.08
C LEU A 13 0.49 1.10 -14.59
N ALA A 14 -0.84 1.03 -14.67
CA ALA A 14 -1.54 -0.14 -15.24
C ALA A 14 -1.04 -0.50 -16.64
N GLN A 15 -0.82 0.51 -17.49
CA GLN A 15 -0.26 0.33 -18.84
C GLN A 15 1.18 -0.20 -18.81
N GLN A 16 2.03 0.26 -17.90
CA GLN A 16 3.41 -0.24 -17.73
C GLN A 16 3.46 -1.71 -17.28
N TYR A 17 2.49 -2.17 -16.48
CA TYR A 17 2.42 -3.57 -16.01
C TYR A 17 1.79 -4.53 -17.03
N GLY A 18 1.30 -4.05 -18.17
CA GLY A 18 0.85 -4.89 -19.28
C GLY A 18 -0.54 -5.53 -19.11
N SER A 19 -0.81 -6.59 -19.88
CA SER A 19 -2.15 -7.20 -20.06
C SER A 19 -2.64 -8.08 -18.89
N GLY A 20 -2.08 -7.93 -17.69
CA GLY A 20 -2.52 -8.65 -16.49
C GLY A 20 -3.86 -8.15 -15.94
N ILE A 21 -4.50 -8.95 -15.08
CA ILE A 21 -5.66 -8.52 -14.31
C ILE A 21 -5.18 -7.59 -13.20
N ASN A 22 -5.51 -6.30 -13.29
CA ASN A 22 -5.20 -5.29 -12.28
C ASN A 22 -6.48 -4.60 -11.82
N THR A 23 -6.47 -4.08 -10.59
CA THR A 23 -7.52 -3.23 -10.05
C THR A 23 -6.89 -1.92 -9.61
N LEU A 24 -7.42 -0.81 -10.13
CA LEU A 24 -6.97 0.53 -9.74
C LEU A 24 -7.88 1.05 -8.62
N CYS A 25 -7.33 1.13 -7.41
CA CYS A 25 -8.00 1.69 -6.24
C CYS A 25 -7.40 3.05 -5.90
N LEU A 26 -8.22 4.09 -5.86
CA LEU A 26 -7.84 5.40 -5.32
C LEU A 26 -8.42 5.55 -3.91
N ILE A 27 -7.56 5.66 -2.91
CA ILE A 27 -7.97 5.95 -1.53
C ILE A 27 -7.73 7.44 -1.27
N TYR A 28 -8.81 8.19 -1.09
CA TYR A 28 -8.75 9.59 -0.69
C TYR A 28 -9.34 9.73 0.70
N ASN A 29 -8.48 9.93 1.70
CA ASN A 29 -8.91 10.29 3.05
C ASN A 29 -8.60 11.77 3.30
N ALA A 30 -9.65 12.58 3.41
CA ALA A 30 -9.58 13.99 3.75
C ALA A 30 -10.15 14.21 5.16
N GLU A 31 -9.26 14.43 6.12
CA GLU A 31 -9.62 14.82 7.46
C GLU A 31 -9.46 16.34 7.61
N LYS A 32 -10.48 17.01 8.15
CA LYS A 32 -10.39 18.44 8.54
C LYS A 32 -9.78 18.62 9.93
N SER A 33 -9.26 17.56 10.55
CA SER A 33 -8.70 17.59 11.89
C SER A 33 -7.26 18.11 11.90
N SER A 34 -6.82 18.57 13.07
CA SER A 34 -5.42 18.90 13.34
C SER A 34 -4.50 17.67 13.38
N ASP A 35 -5.02 16.46 13.21
CA ASP A 35 -4.27 15.23 13.49
C ASP A 35 -3.70 14.59 12.21
N GLY A 36 -4.18 15.04 11.05
CA GLY A 36 -3.76 14.57 9.73
C GLY A 36 -4.64 13.43 9.23
N SER A 37 -4.08 12.50 8.46
CA SER A 37 -4.77 11.35 7.89
C SER A 37 -3.94 10.10 8.09
N CYS A 38 -4.53 9.05 8.66
CA CYS A 38 -3.88 7.76 8.79
C CYS A 38 -4.87 6.63 8.53
N GLY A 39 -4.35 5.48 8.16
CA GLY A 39 -5.17 4.31 7.89
C GLY A 39 -4.35 3.16 7.36
N ALA A 40 -4.99 2.00 7.32
CA ALA A 40 -4.43 0.79 6.77
C ALA A 40 -5.51 0.03 6.02
N VAL A 41 -5.11 -0.69 4.98
CA VAL A 41 -5.94 -1.60 4.21
C VAL A 41 -5.25 -2.94 4.19
N VAL A 42 -6.01 -3.99 4.50
CA VAL A 42 -5.58 -5.38 4.37
C VAL A 42 -6.34 -5.98 3.18
N TYR A 43 -5.61 -6.52 2.23
CA TYR A 43 -6.15 -7.24 1.09
C TYR A 43 -5.74 -8.71 1.15
N ARG A 44 -6.70 -9.63 1.03
CA ARG A 44 -6.41 -11.06 0.89
C ARG A 44 -6.30 -11.41 -0.59
N GLY A 45 -5.15 -11.95 -0.99
CA GLY A 45 -4.86 -12.31 -2.37
C GLY A 45 -4.26 -13.70 -2.50
N LYS A 46 -4.39 -14.28 -3.71
CA LYS A 46 -3.73 -15.53 -4.09
C LYS A 46 -2.26 -15.26 -4.43
N ARG A 47 -1.36 -16.13 -3.99
CA ARG A 47 0.08 -16.14 -4.29
C ARG A 47 0.40 -16.95 -5.55
N VAL A 48 1.66 -16.92 -5.97
CA VAL A 48 2.18 -17.75 -7.08
C VAL A 48 2.02 -19.26 -6.87
N ASP A 49 1.96 -19.72 -5.62
CA ASP A 49 1.82 -21.14 -5.26
C ASP A 49 0.37 -21.54 -4.97
N ASP A 50 -0.59 -20.73 -5.44
CA ASP A 50 -2.02 -20.89 -5.25
C ASP A 50 -2.54 -20.82 -3.80
N GLN A 51 -1.66 -20.61 -2.82
CA GLN A 51 -2.06 -20.31 -1.45
C GLN A 51 -2.49 -18.84 -1.31
N GLN A 52 -3.07 -18.48 -0.17
CA GLN A 52 -3.51 -17.11 0.12
C GLN A 52 -2.58 -16.41 1.09
N SER A 53 -2.55 -15.09 1.05
CA SER A 53 -1.82 -14.24 2.00
C SER A 53 -2.55 -12.92 2.20
N ASP A 54 -2.32 -12.29 3.35
CA ASP A 54 -2.84 -10.98 3.70
C ASP A 54 -1.77 -9.92 3.48
N TRP A 55 -2.10 -8.93 2.64
CA TRP A 55 -1.21 -7.88 2.21
C TRP A 55 -1.70 -6.59 2.84
N MET A 56 -0.96 -6.09 3.81
CA MET A 56 -1.31 -4.88 4.53
C MET A 56 -0.48 -3.72 4.02
N MET A 57 -1.16 -2.62 3.73
CA MET A 57 -0.55 -1.35 3.38
C MET A 57 -1.16 -0.25 4.24
N SER A 58 -0.34 0.73 4.61
CA SER A 58 -0.76 1.80 5.52
C SER A 58 -0.07 3.11 5.22
N TRP A 59 -0.75 4.19 5.58
CA TRP A 59 -0.28 5.56 5.43
C TRP A 59 -0.41 6.34 6.72
N TYR A 60 0.49 7.29 6.88
CA TYR A 60 0.46 8.31 7.90
C TYR A 60 0.82 9.64 7.23
N ASN A 61 -0.11 10.58 7.22
CA ASN A 61 0.03 11.92 6.63
C ASN A 61 -0.40 12.93 7.69
N PRO A 62 0.46 13.25 8.68
CA PRO A 62 0.11 14.13 9.78
C PRO A 62 -0.10 15.57 9.30
N SER A 63 -0.80 16.36 10.10
CA SER A 63 -0.93 17.82 9.86
C SER A 63 0.41 18.56 9.94
N SER A 64 1.38 18.01 10.67
CA SER A 64 2.75 18.50 10.79
C SER A 64 3.73 17.35 10.93
N GLY A 65 4.93 17.50 10.35
CA GLY A 65 5.95 16.46 10.34
C GLY A 65 6.02 15.69 9.03
N ALA A 66 6.69 14.53 9.07
CA ALA A 66 6.94 13.72 7.88
C ALA A 66 5.83 12.69 7.65
N ASN A 67 5.50 12.48 6.38
CA ASN A 67 4.63 11.39 5.97
C ASN A 67 5.34 10.04 6.14
N GLY A 68 4.58 9.02 6.50
CA GLY A 68 5.04 7.65 6.70
C GLY A 68 4.21 6.67 5.90
N VAL A 69 4.86 5.59 5.48
CA VAL A 69 4.22 4.42 4.90
C VAL A 69 4.77 3.18 5.55
N TYR A 70 3.93 2.15 5.62
CA TYR A 70 4.36 0.84 6.03
C TYR A 70 3.57 -0.22 5.27
N THR A 71 4.25 -1.29 4.90
CA THR A 71 3.60 -2.46 4.34
C THR A 71 4.23 -3.73 4.88
N GLU A 72 3.41 -4.76 5.00
CA GLU A 72 3.89 -6.10 5.26
C GLU A 72 2.93 -7.17 4.69
N ILE A 73 3.47 -8.34 4.37
CA ILE A 73 2.71 -9.49 3.85
C ILE A 73 2.83 -10.64 4.85
N ARG A 74 1.69 -11.18 5.29
CA ARG A 74 1.65 -12.25 6.29
C ARG A 74 0.64 -13.33 5.90
N GLU A 75 0.60 -14.38 6.70
CA GLU A 75 -0.36 -15.47 6.57
C GLU A 75 -1.81 -15.00 6.67
N VAL A 76 -2.71 -15.86 6.19
CA VAL A 76 -4.16 -15.67 6.27
C VAL A 76 -4.58 -15.40 7.71
N ASP A 77 -5.41 -14.37 7.89
CA ASP A 77 -6.01 -13.92 9.15
C ASP A 77 -5.03 -13.31 10.16
N HIS A 78 -3.80 -12.97 9.72
CA HIS A 78 -2.80 -12.34 10.58
C HIS A 78 -3.33 -11.09 11.28
N TYR A 79 -4.11 -10.24 10.58
CA TYR A 79 -4.62 -8.97 11.11
C TYR A 79 -6.02 -9.07 11.74
N ALA A 80 -6.59 -10.28 11.84
CA ALA A 80 -7.92 -10.48 12.41
C ALA A 80 -7.95 -10.22 13.94
N ASN A 81 -6.78 -10.17 14.59
CA ASN A 81 -6.63 -9.92 16.02
C ASN A 81 -6.15 -8.49 16.30
N ASN A 82 -6.84 -7.79 17.21
CA ASN A 82 -6.53 -6.40 17.60
C ASN A 82 -5.09 -6.17 18.09
N LYS A 83 -4.42 -7.19 18.65
CA LYS A 83 -3.05 -7.05 19.17
C LYS A 83 -2.01 -6.68 18.10
N TYR A 84 -2.26 -7.01 16.84
CA TYR A 84 -1.34 -6.68 15.74
C TYR A 84 -1.41 -5.19 15.37
N TRP A 85 -2.56 -4.53 15.59
CA TRP A 85 -2.72 -3.10 15.31
C TRP A 85 -1.95 -2.22 16.30
N ASP A 86 -1.80 -2.65 17.55
CA ASP A 86 -0.93 -1.98 18.55
C ASP A 86 0.55 -2.05 18.18
N TYR A 87 0.97 -3.13 17.52
CA TYR A 87 2.32 -3.29 16.99
C TYR A 87 2.53 -2.43 15.74
N LEU A 88 1.59 -2.49 14.80
CA LEU A 88 1.61 -1.72 13.55
C LEU A 88 1.68 -0.21 13.80
N SER A 89 0.91 0.31 14.75
CA SER A 89 0.93 1.74 15.10
C SER A 89 2.32 2.22 15.55
N LYS A 90 3.14 1.34 16.14
CA LYS A 90 4.53 1.64 16.53
C LYS A 90 5.48 1.59 15.33
N LEU A 91 5.26 0.67 14.40
CA LEU A 91 6.05 0.51 13.18
C LEU A 91 5.84 1.63 12.17
N MET A 92 4.68 2.31 12.19
CA MET A 92 4.47 3.53 11.39
C MET A 92 5.52 4.62 11.66
N LYS A 93 6.28 4.53 12.77
CA LYS A 93 7.40 5.40 13.11
C LYS A 93 8.75 4.95 12.49
N LYS A 94 8.80 3.78 11.86
CA LYS A 94 9.95 3.17 11.16
C LYS A 94 9.49 2.64 9.78
N PRO A 95 9.42 3.51 8.76
CA PRO A 95 8.74 3.18 7.52
C PRO A 95 9.47 2.07 6.76
N SER A 96 8.77 0.96 6.52
CA SER A 96 9.16 -0.02 5.49
C SER A 96 8.26 0.19 4.29
N ALA A 97 8.83 0.78 3.24
CA ALA A 97 8.13 1.01 1.98
C ALA A 97 7.98 -0.28 1.15
N ARG A 98 8.60 -1.39 1.57
CA ARG A 98 8.62 -2.63 0.79
C ARG A 98 8.62 -3.86 1.70
N ASP A 99 7.90 -4.90 1.29
CA ASP A 99 8.00 -6.23 1.90
C ASP A 99 7.91 -7.32 0.83
N THR A 100 8.60 -8.43 1.08
CA THR A 100 8.58 -9.63 0.21
C THR A 100 8.32 -10.85 1.06
N TRP A 101 7.37 -11.69 0.65
CA TRP A 101 7.03 -12.89 1.39
C TRP A 101 6.46 -13.97 0.48
N ASN A 102 7.08 -15.16 0.48
CA ASN A 102 6.62 -16.34 -0.26
C ASN A 102 6.29 -16.06 -1.75
N GLY A 103 7.13 -15.29 -2.45
CA GLY A 103 6.95 -14.97 -3.87
C GLY A 103 6.01 -13.78 -4.13
N SER A 104 5.48 -13.15 -3.08
CA SER A 104 4.68 -11.93 -3.14
C SER A 104 5.49 -10.69 -2.77
N LEU A 105 5.16 -9.56 -3.39
CA LEU A 105 5.84 -8.29 -3.24
C LEU A 105 4.84 -7.16 -2.98
N SER A 106 5.02 -6.46 -1.86
CA SER A 106 4.31 -5.22 -1.58
C SER A 106 5.29 -4.06 -1.63
N ASN A 107 4.93 -3.01 -2.35
CA ASN A 107 5.69 -1.77 -2.44
C ASN A 107 4.75 -0.57 -2.29
N VAL A 108 5.04 0.32 -1.35
CA VAL A 108 4.18 1.45 -1.01
C VAL A 108 4.98 2.75 -0.94
N ALA A 109 4.37 3.85 -1.37
CA ALA A 109 4.97 5.17 -1.34
C ALA A 109 3.93 6.23 -1.00
N ILE A 110 4.39 7.35 -0.45
CA ILE A 110 3.54 8.53 -0.26
C ILE A 110 4.31 9.79 -0.61
N GLY A 111 3.62 10.74 -1.24
CA GLY A 111 4.16 12.08 -1.47
C GLY A 111 4.55 12.79 -0.15
N ARG A 112 5.31 13.89 -0.27
CA ARG A 112 5.78 14.70 0.88
C ARG A 112 4.85 15.87 1.27
N ALA A 113 3.69 16.05 0.64
CA ALA A 113 2.82 17.21 0.84
C ALA A 113 1.61 16.90 1.73
N GLY A 114 0.97 17.93 2.33
CA GLY A 114 -0.24 17.73 3.15
C GLY A 114 -1.44 17.12 2.40
N SER A 115 -1.48 17.26 1.06
CA SER A 115 -2.38 16.48 0.18
C SER A 115 -1.54 15.52 -0.68
N SER A 116 -1.07 14.43 -0.07
CA SER A 116 -0.22 13.47 -0.75
C SER A 116 -1.02 12.40 -1.48
N ILE A 117 -0.43 11.90 -2.56
CA ILE A 117 -0.85 10.68 -3.22
C ILE A 117 -0.14 9.53 -2.50
N PHE A 118 -0.91 8.57 -2.02
CA PHE A 118 -0.43 7.27 -1.58
C PHE A 118 -0.49 6.30 -2.76
N GLU A 119 0.58 5.56 -2.98
CA GLU A 119 0.68 4.47 -3.95
C GLU A 119 0.92 3.17 -3.19
N GLY A 120 0.17 2.13 -3.53
CA GLY A 120 0.41 0.77 -3.09
C GLY A 120 0.38 -0.18 -4.29
N ILE A 121 1.49 -0.89 -4.51
CA ILE A 121 1.67 -1.88 -5.55
C ILE A 121 1.76 -3.24 -4.88
N LEU A 122 0.73 -4.04 -5.08
CA LEU A 122 0.63 -5.40 -4.57
C LEU A 122 0.74 -6.36 -5.77
N THR A 123 1.90 -6.99 -5.97
CA THR A 123 2.16 -7.91 -7.08
C THR A 123 3.02 -9.12 -6.69
N GLN A 124 3.14 -10.12 -7.55
CA GLN A 124 4.09 -11.20 -7.34
C GLN A 124 5.52 -10.72 -7.64
N GLU A 125 6.53 -11.26 -6.96
CA GLU A 125 7.93 -10.86 -7.16
C GLU A 125 8.40 -11.02 -8.61
N ALA A 126 7.97 -12.11 -9.27
CA ALA A 126 8.33 -12.41 -10.65
C ALA A 126 7.70 -11.46 -11.67
N ALA A 127 6.61 -10.76 -11.34
CA ALA A 127 5.92 -9.84 -12.25
C ALA A 127 6.74 -8.56 -12.56
N LEU A 128 7.81 -8.30 -11.80
CA LEU A 128 8.74 -7.21 -12.10
C LEU A 128 9.89 -7.62 -13.03
N ILE A 129 10.09 -8.91 -13.27
CA ILE A 129 11.21 -9.45 -14.06
C ILE A 129 10.82 -9.59 -15.55
N SER A 130 9.53 -9.70 -15.86
CA SER A 130 9.03 -9.88 -17.23
C SER A 130 8.96 -8.60 -18.08
N ASN A 131 9.39 -7.45 -17.54
CA ASN A 131 9.37 -6.15 -18.23
C ASN A 131 10.77 -5.70 -18.71
N VAL A 132 11.71 -6.64 -18.87
CA VAL A 132 13.06 -6.40 -19.44
C VAL A 132 13.15 -6.99 -20.84
#